data_AF-A0A945HTZ9-F1
#
_entry.id   AF-A0A945HTZ9-F1
#
_cell.length_a   1.000
_cell.length_b   1.000
_cell.length_c   1.000
_cell.angle_alpha   90.00
_cell.angle_beta   90.00
_cell.angle_gamma   90.00
#
_symmetry.space_group_name_H-M   'P 1'
#
loop_
_entity.id
_entity.type
_entity.pdbx_description
1 polymer ?
#
loop_
_entity_poly.entity_id
_entity_poly.type
_entity_poly.pdbx_seq_one_letter_code
_entity_poly.pdbx_strand_id
1 'polypeptide(L)'
;YLEEKYPMVEMEANVLINASFCPTPSLVEKVKNLSKNEAIFKGEDVLAFFTSDSQEEVNFDDYTQIEFDEEVLQIKNTWDIFSLNDKAIQEDFDLITEGRTSQPIPEGTRYLGKENIFIEEGAKITFAILNASSGPIYIGKDAEIMEGSAVRGPFAMGEFSVLKLNTKIYGATTLGPYCKVGGEVNNSVLMAYSNKGHDGFLGNSVIGEWCNLGADTNNSNLKNNYATVKLWHYETGRFANTGLQFCGLIMGDHSKCGINTMFNTGTVIGVSANIFGSGFPRNFVPSFSWGGASGFTEYKTNKVFEVAEVVLKRRNLVFDEKDQKILTHIFEETKKYRNY
;
A
#
# COMPACT_ATOMS: atom_id res chain seq x y z
N TYR A 1 -15.59 -11.67 -5.44
CA TYR A 1 -15.53 -12.10 -4.03
C TYR A 1 -15.55 -10.95 -3.02
N LEU A 2 -15.35 -9.68 -3.44
CA LEU A 2 -15.38 -8.51 -2.56
C LEU A 2 -16.76 -7.86 -2.43
N GLU A 3 -17.67 -8.09 -3.38
CA GLU A 3 -18.98 -7.43 -3.51
C GLU A 3 -19.88 -7.53 -2.26
N GLU A 4 -19.84 -8.64 -1.52
CA GLU A 4 -20.67 -8.76 -0.30
C GLU A 4 -20.24 -7.75 0.79
N LYS A 5 -18.96 -7.38 0.80
CA LYS A 5 -18.39 -6.39 1.73
C LYS A 5 -18.42 -4.98 1.14
N TYR A 6 -18.23 -4.85 -0.17
CA TYR A 6 -18.22 -3.60 -0.92
C TYR A 6 -19.25 -3.69 -2.06
N PRO A 7 -20.55 -3.56 -1.76
CA PRO A 7 -21.59 -3.76 -2.75
C PRO A 7 -21.54 -2.64 -3.79
N MET A 8 -21.75 -3.01 -5.05
CA MET A 8 -22.07 -2.04 -6.09
C MET A 8 -23.45 -1.47 -5.80
N VAL A 9 -23.55 -0.14 -5.85
CA VAL A 9 -24.83 0.57 -5.72
C VAL A 9 -25.25 0.98 -7.12
N GLU A 10 -26.35 0.42 -7.59
CA GLU A 10 -26.93 0.74 -8.89
C GLU A 10 -28.10 1.70 -8.70
N MET A 11 -28.06 2.79 -9.46
CA MET A 11 -29.12 3.80 -9.56
C MET A 11 -29.65 3.81 -11.00
N GLU A 12 -30.72 4.57 -11.28
CA GLU A 12 -31.22 4.78 -12.66
C GLU A 12 -30.12 5.37 -13.58
N ALA A 13 -29.25 6.19 -13.01
CA ALA A 13 -28.10 6.82 -13.67
C ALA A 13 -26.84 6.58 -12.85
N ASN A 14 -25.80 6.06 -13.48
CA ASN A 14 -24.53 5.70 -12.85
C ASN A 14 -23.36 6.30 -13.63
N VAL A 15 -22.28 6.61 -12.92
CA VAL A 15 -20.99 6.89 -13.52
C VAL A 15 -20.03 5.82 -13.06
N LEU A 16 -19.55 5.01 -14.00
CA LEU A 16 -18.56 3.97 -13.72
C LEU A 16 -17.18 4.56 -13.93
N ILE A 17 -16.30 4.35 -12.96
CA ILE A 17 -14.95 4.92 -12.92
C ILE A 17 -13.94 3.78 -12.91
N ASN A 18 -12.92 3.89 -13.74
CA ASN A 18 -11.81 2.95 -13.75
C ASN A 18 -10.92 3.20 -12.53
N ALA A 19 -11.02 2.33 -11.53
CA ALA A 19 -10.32 2.44 -10.25
C ALA A 19 -8.78 2.34 -10.33
N SER A 20 -8.21 2.05 -11.51
CA SER A 20 -6.76 2.08 -11.69
C SER A 20 -6.18 3.49 -11.78
N PHE A 21 -6.99 4.51 -12.10
CA PHE A 21 -6.54 5.90 -12.21
C PHE A 21 -6.72 6.66 -10.90
N CYS A 22 -5.69 7.39 -10.49
CA CYS A 22 -5.80 8.29 -9.34
C CYS A 22 -6.56 9.57 -9.74
N PRO A 23 -7.45 10.09 -8.89
CA PRO A 23 -8.24 11.27 -9.23
C PRO A 23 -7.39 12.54 -9.22
N THR A 24 -7.55 13.38 -10.24
CA THR A 24 -7.07 14.77 -10.24
C THR A 24 -8.27 15.73 -10.17
N PRO A 25 -8.10 17.00 -9.75
CA PRO A 25 -9.20 17.96 -9.74
C PRO A 25 -9.90 18.11 -11.10
N SER A 26 -9.13 18.15 -12.20
CA SER A 26 -9.64 18.24 -13.57
C SER A 26 -10.40 16.99 -14.01
N LEU A 27 -9.90 15.79 -13.65
CA LEU A 27 -10.59 14.54 -13.93
C LEU A 27 -11.91 14.46 -13.15
N VAL A 28 -11.90 14.81 -11.87
CA VAL A 28 -13.10 14.84 -11.03
C VAL A 28 -14.15 15.81 -11.59
N GLU A 29 -13.74 16.98 -12.08
CA GLU A 29 -14.64 17.93 -12.72
C GLU A 29 -15.29 17.34 -13.98
N LYS A 30 -14.51 16.74 -14.88
CA LYS A 30 -15.05 16.09 -16.08
C LYS A 30 -15.99 14.93 -15.72
N VAL A 31 -15.62 14.10 -14.75
CA VAL A 31 -16.45 12.98 -14.27
C VAL A 31 -17.80 13.47 -13.74
N LYS A 32 -17.82 14.58 -12.99
CA LYS A 32 -19.06 15.18 -12.46
C LYS A 32 -19.96 15.77 -13.55
N ASN A 33 -19.38 16.18 -14.67
CA ASN A 33 -20.10 16.77 -15.80
C ASN A 33 -20.51 15.74 -16.87
N LEU A 34 -20.18 14.46 -16.69
CA LEU A 34 -20.57 13.40 -17.62
C LEU A 34 -22.09 13.28 -17.74
N SER A 35 -22.56 13.29 -18.97
CA SER A 35 -23.96 13.12 -19.34
C SER A 35 -24.20 11.76 -20.00
N LYS A 36 -25.48 11.45 -20.29
CA LYS A 36 -25.87 10.20 -20.92
C LYS A 36 -25.10 9.95 -22.23
N ASN A 37 -24.55 8.74 -22.37
CA ASN A 37 -23.72 8.32 -23.49
C ASN A 37 -22.45 9.15 -23.69
N GLU A 38 -21.86 9.68 -22.61
CA GLU A 38 -20.54 10.28 -22.62
C GLU A 38 -19.53 9.41 -21.87
N ALA A 39 -18.29 9.39 -22.36
CA ALA A 39 -17.19 8.66 -21.75
C ALA A 39 -15.90 9.48 -21.85
N ILE A 40 -15.08 9.42 -20.81
CA ILE A 40 -13.78 10.06 -20.72
C ILE A 40 -12.70 9.05 -21.10
N PHE A 41 -11.85 9.42 -22.03
CA PHE A 41 -10.75 8.60 -22.53
C PHE A 41 -9.40 9.25 -22.28
N LYS A 42 -8.37 8.41 -22.18
CA LYS A 42 -6.97 8.81 -22.29
C LYS A 42 -6.29 7.86 -23.26
N GLY A 43 -6.18 8.28 -24.52
CA GLY A 43 -5.84 7.37 -25.61
C GLY A 43 -6.88 6.25 -25.74
N GLU A 44 -6.46 4.99 -25.58
CA GLU A 44 -7.36 3.83 -25.69
C GLU A 44 -8.00 3.43 -24.34
N ASP A 45 -7.53 3.98 -23.22
CA ASP A 45 -8.01 3.63 -21.89
C ASP A 45 -9.25 4.47 -21.52
N VAL A 46 -10.33 3.80 -21.10
CA VAL A 46 -11.52 4.45 -20.53
C VAL A 46 -11.25 4.83 -19.07
N LEU A 47 -11.40 6.12 -18.73
CA LEU A 47 -11.24 6.64 -17.38
C LEU A 47 -12.57 6.59 -16.60
N ALA A 48 -13.66 7.03 -17.24
CA ALA A 48 -14.99 6.97 -16.67
C ALA A 48 -16.05 7.05 -17.78
N PHE A 49 -17.25 6.54 -17.52
CA PHE A 49 -18.37 6.67 -18.45
C PHE A 49 -19.71 6.67 -17.73
N PHE A 50 -20.69 7.32 -18.35
CA PHE A 50 -22.05 7.33 -17.86
C PHE A 50 -22.80 6.09 -18.36
N THR A 51 -23.57 5.42 -17.51
CA THR A 51 -24.48 4.34 -17.89
C THR A 51 -25.82 4.47 -17.17
N SER A 52 -26.87 3.87 -17.72
CA SER A 52 -28.19 3.75 -17.08
C SER A 52 -28.53 2.30 -16.80
N ASP A 53 -29.44 2.06 -15.85
CA ASP A 53 -29.96 0.73 -15.51
C ASP A 53 -30.58 -0.03 -16.71
N SER A 54 -31.01 0.71 -17.73
CA SER A 54 -31.55 0.18 -18.98
C SER A 54 -30.50 -0.28 -20.01
N GLN A 55 -29.21 -0.03 -19.78
CA GLN A 55 -28.12 -0.42 -20.69
C GLN A 55 -27.49 -1.74 -20.24
N GLU A 56 -27.91 -2.85 -20.87
CA GLU A 56 -27.35 -4.19 -20.59
C GLU A 56 -25.91 -4.36 -21.10
N GLU A 57 -25.55 -3.73 -22.23
CA GLU A 57 -24.20 -3.75 -22.80
C GLU A 57 -23.73 -2.33 -23.15
N VAL A 58 -22.46 -2.06 -22.87
CA VAL A 58 -21.81 -0.77 -23.16
C VAL A 58 -21.01 -0.90 -24.44
N ASN A 59 -21.46 -0.22 -25.50
CA ASN A 59 -20.71 -0.05 -26.73
C ASN A 59 -20.17 1.39 -26.82
N PHE A 60 -18.85 1.56 -26.66
CA PHE A 60 -18.22 2.88 -26.67
C PHE A 60 -18.24 3.58 -28.04
N ASP A 61 -18.55 2.88 -29.13
CA ASP A 61 -18.76 3.49 -30.45
C ASP A 61 -20.01 4.40 -30.47
N ASP A 62 -20.98 4.12 -29.59
CA ASP A 62 -22.22 4.90 -29.45
C ASP A 62 -22.08 6.06 -28.44
N TYR A 63 -20.89 6.24 -27.86
CA TYR A 63 -20.60 7.26 -26.86
C TYR A 63 -19.91 8.48 -27.47
N THR A 64 -20.26 9.66 -26.97
CA THR A 64 -19.44 10.85 -27.18
C THR A 64 -18.17 10.72 -26.36
N GLN A 65 -17.03 10.68 -27.05
CA GLN A 65 -15.73 10.50 -26.43
C GLN A 65 -15.13 11.86 -26.05
N ILE A 66 -14.83 12.02 -24.77
CA ILE A 66 -14.22 13.22 -24.19
C ILE A 66 -12.77 12.88 -23.85
N GLU A 67 -11.82 13.50 -24.54
CA GLU A 67 -10.40 13.26 -24.28
C GLU A 67 -9.95 13.92 -22.96
N PHE A 68 -9.03 13.24 -22.27
CA PHE A 68 -8.33 13.70 -21.08
C PHE A 68 -6.82 13.75 -21.34
N ASP A 69 -6.35 14.90 -21.78
CA ASP A 69 -4.95 15.11 -22.20
C ASP A 69 -3.96 15.39 -21.06
N GLU A 70 -4.44 15.54 -19.82
CA GLU A 70 -3.58 15.86 -18.67
C GLU A 70 -2.87 14.63 -18.11
N GLU A 71 -1.73 14.84 -17.43
CA GLU A 71 -1.05 13.76 -16.71
C GLU A 71 -1.96 13.22 -15.60
N VAL A 72 -2.03 11.89 -15.46
CA VAL A 72 -2.80 11.23 -14.39
C VAL A 72 -2.07 9.94 -14.04
N LEU A 73 -1.97 9.66 -12.75
CA LEU A 73 -1.34 8.43 -12.26
C LEU A 73 -2.25 7.24 -12.52
N GLN A 74 -1.65 6.12 -12.89
CA GLN A 74 -2.36 4.86 -13.09
C GLN A 74 -1.59 3.71 -12.45
N ILE A 75 -2.28 2.92 -11.64
CA ILE A 75 -1.76 1.72 -11.00
C ILE A 75 -2.11 0.51 -11.88
N LYS A 76 -1.12 -0.02 -12.61
CA LYS A 76 -1.28 -1.24 -13.42
C LYS A 76 -0.70 -2.47 -12.72
N ASN A 77 0.29 -2.25 -11.85
CA ASN A 77 1.06 -3.29 -11.20
C ASN A 77 1.23 -2.99 -9.71
N THR A 78 1.53 -4.03 -8.93
CA THR A 78 1.78 -3.88 -7.49
C THR A 78 2.98 -2.99 -7.18
N TRP A 79 4.01 -2.96 -8.03
CA TRP A 79 5.17 -2.09 -7.85
C TRP A 79 4.90 -0.63 -8.23
N ASP A 80 3.80 -0.32 -8.91
CA ASP A 80 3.41 1.05 -9.20
C ASP A 80 3.04 1.81 -7.92
N ILE A 81 2.55 1.08 -6.91
CA ILE A 81 2.17 1.62 -5.60
C ILE A 81 3.35 2.34 -4.92
N PHE A 82 4.56 1.78 -4.95
CA PHE A 82 5.72 2.46 -4.38
C PHE A 82 6.45 3.33 -5.42
N SER A 83 6.43 2.97 -6.71
CA SER A 83 7.18 3.72 -7.73
C SER A 83 6.55 5.07 -8.04
N LEU A 84 5.22 5.19 -7.92
CA LEU A 84 4.47 6.43 -8.11
C LEU A 84 4.19 7.16 -6.78
N ASN A 85 4.57 6.58 -5.64
CA ASN A 85 4.23 7.10 -4.31
C ASN A 85 4.74 8.52 -4.06
N ASP A 86 5.87 8.90 -4.65
CA ASP A 86 6.40 10.27 -4.60
C ASP A 86 5.39 11.28 -5.14
N LYS A 87 4.91 11.07 -6.37
CA LYS A 87 3.89 11.90 -7.01
C LYS A 87 2.56 11.86 -6.25
N ALA A 88 2.13 10.67 -5.83
CA ALA A 88 0.89 10.50 -5.09
C ALA A 88 0.88 11.24 -3.75
N ILE A 89 2.00 11.19 -2.99
CA ILE A 89 2.13 11.95 -1.74
C ILE A 89 2.01 13.45 -2.00
N GLN A 90 2.58 13.96 -3.11
CA GLN A 90 2.47 15.37 -3.46
C GLN A 90 1.03 15.76 -3.80
N GLU A 91 0.36 15.00 -4.66
CA GLU A 91 -1.05 15.22 -5.04
C GLU A 91 -1.97 15.20 -3.81
N ASP A 92 -1.80 14.20 -2.94
CA ASP A 92 -2.56 14.09 -1.71
C ASP A 92 -2.24 15.24 -0.74
N PHE A 93 -0.97 15.62 -0.58
CA PHE A 93 -0.58 16.73 0.29
C PHE A 93 -1.24 18.04 -0.14
N ASP A 94 -1.19 18.36 -1.43
CA ASP A 94 -1.79 19.59 -1.96
C ASP A 94 -3.31 19.59 -1.73
N LEU A 95 -3.98 18.46 -2.00
CA LEU A 95 -5.42 18.32 -1.81
C LEU A 95 -5.83 18.41 -0.34
N ILE A 96 -5.20 17.63 0.55
CA ILE A 96 -5.66 17.49 1.94
C ILE A 96 -5.26 18.68 2.81
N THR A 97 -4.30 19.51 2.37
CA THR A 97 -3.83 20.69 3.12
C THR A 97 -4.40 22.01 2.59
N GLU A 98 -5.07 22.00 1.43
CA GLU A 98 -5.66 23.18 0.81
C GLU A 98 -6.57 23.94 1.79
N GLY A 99 -6.26 25.23 2.00
CA GLY A 99 -7.02 26.12 2.89
C GLY A 99 -6.91 25.78 4.38
N ARG A 100 -6.07 24.82 4.78
CA ARG A 100 -5.89 24.39 6.18
C ARG A 100 -4.62 24.96 6.78
N THR A 101 -4.58 24.99 8.11
CA THR A 101 -3.40 25.43 8.88
C THR A 101 -2.83 24.25 9.65
N SER A 102 -1.53 24.04 9.49
CA SER A 102 -0.74 23.03 10.21
C SER A 102 -0.58 23.39 11.70
N GLN A 103 -0.51 22.39 12.57
CA GLN A 103 -0.08 22.58 13.96
C GLN A 103 1.37 23.08 14.01
N PRO A 104 1.76 23.85 15.06
CA PRO A 104 3.14 24.30 15.20
C PRO A 104 4.09 23.11 15.35
N ILE A 105 5.25 23.20 14.72
CA ILE A 105 6.32 22.21 14.90
C ILE A 105 6.78 22.25 16.38
N PRO A 106 6.75 21.13 17.11
CA PRO A 106 7.11 21.11 18.54
C PRO A 106 8.54 21.55 18.82
N GLU A 107 8.74 22.19 19.99
CA GLU A 107 10.04 22.62 20.46
C GLU A 107 11.05 21.46 20.49
N GLY A 108 12.30 21.74 20.12
CA GLY A 108 13.36 20.73 20.04
C GLY A 108 13.40 19.92 18.73
N THR A 109 12.35 19.98 17.90
CA THR A 109 12.36 19.39 16.55
C THR A 109 13.22 20.24 15.62
N ARG A 110 14.15 19.60 14.91
CA ARG A 110 14.92 20.26 13.83
C ARG A 110 14.18 20.06 12.51
N TYR A 111 14.08 21.10 11.70
CA TYR A 111 13.38 21.00 10.42
C TYR A 111 14.03 21.80 9.29
N LEU A 112 13.76 21.37 8.05
CA LEU A 112 14.03 22.08 6.79
C LEU A 112 12.79 22.01 5.89
N GLY A 113 12.50 23.10 5.15
CA GLY A 113 11.32 23.19 4.27
C GLY A 113 10.01 23.25 5.05
N LYS A 114 9.85 24.23 5.94
CA LYS A 114 8.71 24.32 6.88
C LYS A 114 7.35 24.35 6.16
N GLU A 115 7.31 25.03 5.02
CA GLU A 115 6.16 25.15 4.13
C GLU A 115 5.63 23.80 3.62
N ASN A 116 6.51 22.78 3.59
CA ASN A 116 6.20 21.43 3.14
C ASN A 116 5.96 20.46 4.31
N ILE A 117 5.76 20.97 5.54
CA ILE A 117 5.51 20.14 6.72
C ILE A 117 4.10 20.43 7.26
N PHE A 118 3.21 19.44 7.17
CA PHE A 118 1.86 19.52 7.70
C PHE A 118 1.67 18.54 8.86
N ILE A 119 1.23 19.07 10.01
CA ILE A 119 1.04 18.33 11.25
C ILE A 119 -0.42 18.48 11.65
N GLU A 120 -1.10 17.35 11.76
CA GLU A 120 -2.48 17.26 12.23
C GLU A 120 -2.59 17.41 13.76
N GLU A 121 -3.82 17.67 14.22
CA GLU A 121 -4.14 17.73 15.64
C GLU A 121 -3.79 16.41 16.37
N GLY A 122 -3.29 16.53 17.60
CA GLY A 122 -2.94 15.40 18.46
C GLY A 122 -1.60 14.72 18.13
N ALA A 123 -0.98 15.02 16.98
CA ALA A 123 0.30 14.46 16.61
C ALA A 123 1.41 14.86 17.61
N LYS A 124 2.29 13.91 17.95
CA LYS A 124 3.38 14.07 18.90
C LYS A 124 4.71 13.88 18.20
N ILE A 125 5.58 14.87 18.32
CA ILE A 125 6.92 14.84 17.74
C ILE A 125 7.90 15.28 18.83
N THR A 126 8.80 14.39 19.22
CA THR A 126 9.72 14.64 20.33
C THR A 126 11.15 14.52 19.83
N PHE A 127 11.91 15.62 19.82
CA PHE A 127 13.34 15.65 19.45
C PHE A 127 13.69 14.92 18.12
N ALA A 128 12.84 15.08 17.09
CA ALA A 128 13.03 14.49 15.78
C ALA A 128 13.72 15.46 14.78
N ILE A 129 14.12 14.94 13.63
CA ILE A 129 14.64 15.71 12.49
C ILE A 129 13.70 15.52 11.29
N LEU A 130 13.13 16.60 10.78
CA LEU A 130 12.22 16.61 9.63
C LEU A 130 12.83 17.38 8.46
N ASN A 131 13.19 16.71 7.38
CA ASN A 131 13.76 17.33 6.20
C ASN A 131 12.80 17.22 5.00
N ALA A 132 12.01 18.27 4.78
CA ALA A 132 11.05 18.36 3.67
C ALA A 132 11.62 19.09 2.44
N SER A 133 12.95 19.12 2.27
CA SER A 133 13.60 19.78 1.12
C SER A 133 13.43 19.04 -0.21
N SER A 134 13.09 17.75 -0.18
CA SER A 134 12.90 16.90 -1.37
C SER A 134 11.45 16.50 -1.62
N GLY A 135 10.51 16.99 -0.81
CA GLY A 135 9.09 16.67 -0.90
C GLY A 135 8.38 16.84 0.44
N PRO A 136 7.04 16.82 0.44
CA PRO A 136 6.25 17.10 1.62
C PRO A 136 6.34 16.03 2.70
N ILE A 137 6.14 16.46 3.94
CA ILE A 137 6.03 15.62 5.12
C ILE A 137 4.64 15.87 5.73
N TYR A 138 3.77 14.88 5.61
CA TYR A 138 2.46 14.87 6.24
C TYR A 138 2.44 13.95 7.46
N ILE A 139 2.00 14.48 8.61
CA ILE A 139 1.91 13.77 9.88
C ILE A 139 0.45 13.80 10.35
N GLY A 140 -0.19 12.64 10.30
CA GLY A 140 -1.61 12.44 10.58
C GLY A 140 -2.00 12.58 12.05
N LYS A 141 -3.32 12.61 12.30
CA LYS A 141 -3.90 12.82 13.64
C LYS A 141 -3.39 11.80 14.64
N ASP A 142 -3.03 12.27 15.84
CA ASP A 142 -2.55 11.40 16.92
C ASP A 142 -1.36 10.48 16.56
N ALA A 143 -0.65 10.75 15.45
CA ALA A 143 0.57 10.04 15.09
C ALA A 143 1.73 10.42 16.02
N GLU A 144 2.70 9.54 16.18
CA GLU A 144 3.85 9.74 17.07
C GLU A 144 5.17 9.53 16.35
N ILE A 145 6.03 10.54 16.37
CA ILE A 145 7.44 10.45 15.97
C ILE A 145 8.30 10.55 17.21
N MET A 146 8.84 9.40 17.63
CA MET A 146 9.70 9.28 18.80
C MET A 146 11.11 9.82 18.53
N GLU A 147 11.84 10.00 19.63
CA GLU A 147 13.12 10.68 19.74
C GLU A 147 14.19 10.16 18.79
N GLY A 148 14.97 11.10 18.25
CA GLY A 148 16.08 10.80 17.36
C GLY A 148 15.68 10.30 15.97
N SER A 149 14.39 10.12 15.69
CA SER A 149 13.94 9.76 14.34
C SER A 149 14.31 10.85 13.34
N ALA A 150 14.83 10.42 12.19
CA ALA A 150 15.21 11.30 11.09
C ALA A 150 14.35 10.97 9.86
N VAL A 151 13.59 11.96 9.40
CA VAL A 151 12.63 11.81 8.30
C VAL A 151 13.04 12.71 7.15
N ARG A 152 13.23 12.13 5.96
CA ARG A 152 13.33 12.88 4.71
C ARG A 152 12.06 12.71 3.90
N GLY A 153 11.51 13.83 3.43
CA GLY A 153 10.39 13.85 2.51
C GLY A 153 10.76 13.35 1.11
N PRO A 154 9.79 12.87 0.32
CA PRO A 154 8.37 12.84 0.65
C PRO A 154 8.01 11.75 1.66
N PHE A 155 7.14 12.07 2.60
CA PHE A 155 6.68 11.16 3.64
C PHE A 155 5.25 11.46 4.04
N ALA A 156 4.42 10.43 4.06
CA ALA A 156 3.05 10.51 4.58
C ALA A 156 2.87 9.49 5.71
N MET A 157 2.32 9.95 6.83
CA MET A 157 2.03 9.11 7.98
C MET A 157 0.57 9.31 8.40
N GLY A 158 -0.22 8.24 8.33
CA GLY A 158 -1.62 8.22 8.72
C GLY A 158 -1.81 8.30 10.24
N GLU A 159 -3.06 8.41 10.64
CA GLU A 159 -3.44 8.57 12.05
C GLU A 159 -2.95 7.42 12.95
N PHE A 160 -2.62 7.75 14.20
CA PHE A 160 -2.13 6.80 15.23
C PHE A 160 -0.89 5.97 14.86
N SER A 161 -0.25 6.25 13.72
CA SER A 161 0.97 5.58 13.33
C SER A 161 2.14 6.05 14.18
N VAL A 162 3.14 5.19 14.36
CA VAL A 162 4.29 5.45 15.23
C VAL A 162 5.60 5.20 14.49
N LEU A 163 6.48 6.20 14.45
CA LEU A 163 7.91 6.01 14.21
C LEU A 163 8.59 5.83 15.56
N LYS A 164 9.29 4.71 15.75
CA LYS A 164 10.01 4.41 16.98
C LYS A 164 11.34 5.17 17.06
N LEU A 165 11.95 5.14 18.25
CA LEU A 165 13.25 5.75 18.53
C LEU A 165 14.27 5.50 17.40
N ASN A 166 14.96 6.56 16.98
CA ASN A 166 16.03 6.53 15.98
C ASN A 166 15.65 5.91 14.62
N THR A 167 14.38 5.94 14.24
CA THR A 167 13.94 5.47 12.91
C THR A 167 14.50 6.36 11.81
N LYS A 168 14.95 5.77 10.70
CA LYS A 168 15.47 6.47 9.53
C LYS A 168 14.51 6.30 8.36
N ILE A 169 13.93 7.39 7.90
CA ILE A 169 13.08 7.44 6.71
C ILE A 169 13.78 8.24 5.61
N TYR A 170 13.89 7.66 4.41
CA TYR A 170 14.57 8.29 3.27
C TYR A 170 13.63 8.86 2.18
N GLY A 171 12.33 8.51 2.21
CA GLY A 171 11.37 8.85 1.15
C GLY A 171 11.45 7.92 -0.08
N ALA A 172 10.44 7.85 -0.96
CA ALA A 172 9.06 8.32 -0.78
C ALA A 172 8.25 7.28 0.01
N THR A 173 7.98 7.51 1.30
CA THR A 173 7.42 6.48 2.20
C THR A 173 6.05 6.85 2.72
N THR A 174 5.10 5.91 2.65
CA THR A 174 3.74 6.07 3.18
C THR A 174 3.47 5.03 4.26
N LEU A 175 3.04 5.50 5.43
CA LEU A 175 2.57 4.66 6.53
C LEU A 175 1.07 4.88 6.70
N GLY A 176 0.25 3.87 6.37
CA GLY A 176 -1.18 3.87 6.62
C GLY A 176 -1.49 3.92 8.13
N PRO A 177 -2.75 4.12 8.52
CA PRO A 177 -3.16 4.26 9.92
C PRO A 177 -2.69 3.13 10.84
N TYR A 178 -2.37 3.47 12.09
CA TYR A 178 -1.96 2.54 13.15
C TYR A 178 -0.70 1.70 12.86
N CYS A 179 0.09 2.06 11.85
CA CYS A 179 1.36 1.41 11.56
C CYS A 179 2.38 1.65 12.67
N LYS A 180 3.29 0.70 12.92
CA LYS A 180 4.45 0.91 13.81
C LYS A 180 5.73 0.57 13.10
N VAL A 181 6.60 1.55 12.94
CA VAL A 181 7.80 1.44 12.11
C VAL A 181 9.04 1.83 12.90
N GLY A 182 10.10 1.05 12.72
CA GLY A 182 11.43 1.21 13.29
C GLY A 182 12.50 0.83 12.28
N GLY A 183 13.77 1.04 12.65
CA GLY A 183 14.91 0.73 11.80
C GLY A 183 15.03 1.68 10.59
N GLU A 184 15.32 1.12 9.43
CA GLU A 184 15.54 1.88 8.20
C GLU A 184 14.48 1.56 7.14
N VAL A 185 13.81 2.59 6.62
CA VAL A 185 12.78 2.46 5.58
C VAL A 185 13.00 3.46 4.45
N ASN A 186 12.94 2.95 3.22
CA ASN A 186 13.12 3.71 1.99
C ASN A 186 12.02 3.33 0.98
N ASN A 187 11.45 4.34 0.31
CA ASN A 187 10.52 4.19 -0.80
C ASN A 187 9.54 3.01 -0.65
N SER A 188 8.73 3.01 0.40
CA SER A 188 7.88 1.87 0.76
C SER A 188 6.52 2.32 1.25
N VAL A 189 5.49 1.54 0.93
CA VAL A 189 4.11 1.76 1.34
C VAL A 189 3.69 0.65 2.29
N LEU A 190 3.30 1.02 3.50
CA LEU A 190 2.75 0.10 4.49
C LEU A 190 1.28 0.45 4.69
N MET A 191 0.37 -0.46 4.36
CA MET A 191 -1.07 -0.30 4.59
C MET A 191 -1.41 -0.45 6.07
N ALA A 192 -2.66 -0.16 6.43
CA ALA A 192 -3.09 0.01 7.80
C ALA A 192 -2.73 -1.18 8.71
N TYR A 193 -2.47 -0.87 9.98
CA TYR A 193 -2.20 -1.84 11.06
C TYR A 193 -0.95 -2.72 10.89
N SER A 194 -0.08 -2.41 9.93
CA SER A 194 1.15 -3.16 9.69
C SER A 194 2.32 -2.70 10.55
N ASN A 195 3.16 -3.65 10.96
CA ASN A 195 4.23 -3.42 11.91
C ASN A 195 5.59 -3.89 11.37
N LYS A 196 6.56 -2.98 11.37
CA LYS A 196 8.00 -3.24 11.24
C LYS A 196 8.71 -2.47 12.35
N GLY A 197 8.36 -2.77 13.60
CA GLY A 197 8.68 -1.93 14.75
C GLY A 197 10.07 -2.11 15.35
N HIS A 198 11.03 -2.67 14.62
CA HIS A 198 12.37 -2.96 15.12
C HIS A 198 13.39 -2.65 14.02
N ASP A 199 14.67 -2.73 14.37
CA ASP A 199 15.75 -2.60 13.40
C ASP A 199 15.65 -3.60 12.24
N GLY A 200 16.42 -3.34 11.19
CA GLY A 200 16.34 -3.97 9.88
C GLY A 200 15.97 -2.97 8.79
N PHE A 201 16.02 -3.40 7.53
CA PHE A 201 15.83 -2.57 6.34
C PHE A 201 14.58 -2.95 5.55
N LEU A 202 13.79 -1.95 5.15
CA LEU A 202 12.66 -2.10 4.24
C LEU A 202 12.76 -1.10 3.08
N GLY A 203 13.01 -1.58 1.86
CA GLY A 203 13.24 -0.75 0.68
C GLY A 203 12.37 -1.16 -0.51
N ASN A 204 11.79 -0.21 -1.24
CA ASN A 204 11.03 -0.44 -2.48
C ASN A 204 9.94 -1.52 -2.33
N SER A 205 9.12 -1.37 -1.30
CA SER A 205 8.23 -2.44 -0.84
C SER A 205 6.78 -1.99 -0.67
N VAL A 206 5.87 -2.94 -0.80
CA VAL A 206 4.44 -2.78 -0.52
C VAL A 206 4.02 -3.82 0.50
N ILE A 207 3.55 -3.37 1.65
CA ILE A 207 3.12 -4.22 2.75
C ILE A 207 1.62 -4.00 2.94
N GLY A 208 0.84 -5.06 2.76
CA GLY A 208 -0.61 -5.07 2.95
C GLY A 208 -1.02 -4.87 4.41
N GLU A 209 -2.30 -4.97 4.69
CA GLU A 209 -2.84 -4.73 6.03
C GLU A 209 -2.49 -5.85 7.01
N TRP A 210 -2.46 -5.54 8.31
CA TRP A 210 -2.27 -6.52 9.39
C TRP A 210 -1.01 -7.39 9.27
N CYS A 211 0.01 -6.89 8.57
CA CYS A 211 1.28 -7.56 8.46
C CYS A 211 2.15 -7.32 9.70
N ASN A 212 3.02 -8.28 10.00
CA ASN A 212 3.99 -8.12 11.08
C ASN A 212 5.36 -8.65 10.68
N LEU A 213 6.32 -7.75 10.56
CA LEU A 213 7.72 -8.05 10.29
C LEU A 213 8.47 -8.15 11.62
N GLY A 214 9.06 -9.32 11.88
CA GLY A 214 9.83 -9.59 13.09
C GLY A 214 11.08 -8.70 13.20
N ALA A 215 11.66 -8.65 14.41
CA ALA A 215 12.88 -7.88 14.66
C ALA A 215 14.03 -8.26 13.72
N ASP A 216 14.77 -7.27 13.23
CA ASP A 216 15.85 -7.44 12.27
C ASP A 216 15.42 -8.17 10.98
N THR A 217 14.19 -7.91 10.54
CA THR A 217 13.74 -8.30 9.20
C THR A 217 14.32 -7.34 8.16
N ASN A 218 14.88 -7.92 7.11
CA ASN A 218 15.54 -7.19 6.03
C ASN A 218 15.03 -7.69 4.67
N ASN A 219 14.81 -6.80 3.70
CA ASN A 219 14.67 -7.18 2.30
C ASN A 219 15.82 -6.62 1.46
N SER A 220 16.33 -7.39 0.50
CA SER A 220 17.09 -6.79 -0.59
C SER A 220 16.13 -6.12 -1.57
N ASN A 221 16.50 -4.96 -2.11
CA ASN A 221 15.78 -4.27 -3.18
C ASN A 221 16.60 -4.17 -4.49
N LEU A 222 17.88 -4.57 -4.48
CA LEU A 222 18.78 -4.52 -5.63
C LEU A 222 19.45 -5.89 -5.84
N LYS A 223 19.48 -6.37 -7.08
CA LYS A 223 20.21 -7.58 -7.42
C LYS A 223 21.71 -7.31 -7.46
N ASN A 224 22.52 -8.26 -6.98
CA ASN A 224 23.99 -8.15 -7.00
C ASN A 224 24.59 -8.00 -8.41
N ASN A 225 23.88 -8.47 -9.44
CA ASN A 225 24.28 -8.33 -10.83
C ASN A 225 23.69 -7.08 -11.52
N TYR A 226 23.01 -6.20 -10.77
CA TYR A 226 22.37 -4.96 -11.25
C TYR A 226 21.31 -5.15 -12.36
N ALA A 227 20.89 -6.38 -12.63
CA ALA A 227 19.85 -6.67 -13.60
C ALA A 227 18.48 -6.19 -13.11
N THR A 228 17.56 -5.94 -14.05
CA THR A 228 16.18 -5.57 -13.74
C THR A 228 15.49 -6.63 -12.87
N VAL A 229 14.69 -6.17 -11.91
CA VAL A 229 13.99 -7.02 -10.95
C VAL A 229 12.75 -7.63 -11.60
N LYS A 230 12.45 -8.87 -11.21
CA LYS A 230 11.24 -9.57 -11.64
C LYS A 230 10.37 -9.87 -10.42
N LEU A 231 9.06 -9.79 -10.57
CA LEU A 231 8.08 -10.14 -9.55
C LEU A 231 7.14 -11.24 -10.04
N TRP A 232 6.61 -12.05 -9.13
CA TRP A 232 5.62 -13.06 -9.47
C TRP A 232 4.32 -12.39 -9.94
N HIS A 233 3.84 -12.79 -11.11
CA HIS A 233 2.61 -12.28 -11.72
C HIS A 233 1.52 -13.35 -11.65
N TYR A 234 0.46 -13.08 -10.88
CA TYR A 234 -0.57 -14.08 -10.58
C TYR A 234 -1.36 -14.51 -11.83
N GLU A 235 -1.72 -13.57 -12.70
CA GLU A 235 -2.50 -13.85 -13.92
C GLU A 235 -1.76 -14.77 -14.89
N THR A 236 -0.46 -14.55 -15.08
CA THR A 236 0.35 -15.33 -16.04
C THR A 236 1.03 -16.54 -15.38
N GLY A 237 1.03 -16.61 -14.04
CA GLY A 237 1.69 -17.66 -13.27
C GLY A 237 3.21 -17.71 -13.47
N ARG A 238 3.85 -16.57 -13.76
CA ARG A 238 5.28 -16.46 -14.09
C ARG A 238 5.89 -15.20 -13.49
N PHE A 239 7.21 -15.14 -13.43
CA PHE A 239 7.92 -13.92 -13.06
C PHE A 239 7.93 -12.91 -14.21
N ALA A 240 7.24 -11.78 -14.04
CA ALA A 240 7.22 -10.67 -14.97
C ALA A 240 8.37 -9.70 -14.70
N ASN A 241 8.91 -9.08 -15.74
CA ASN A 241 9.92 -8.03 -15.59
C ASN A 241 9.25 -6.73 -15.17
N THR A 242 9.73 -6.13 -14.09
CA THR A 242 9.21 -4.85 -13.58
C THR A 242 9.74 -3.65 -14.37
N GLY A 243 10.86 -3.83 -15.10
CA GLY A 243 11.62 -2.73 -15.70
C GLY A 243 12.46 -1.94 -14.69
N LEU A 244 12.31 -2.19 -13.38
CA LEU A 244 12.97 -1.46 -12.31
C LEU A 244 14.30 -2.10 -11.93
N GLN A 245 15.28 -1.26 -11.60
CA GLN A 245 16.53 -1.69 -10.97
C GLN A 245 16.35 -1.98 -9.47
N PHE A 246 15.46 -1.22 -8.81
CA PHE A 246 15.14 -1.37 -7.40
C PHE A 246 13.70 -1.85 -7.20
N CYS A 247 13.52 -3.03 -6.62
CA CYS A 247 12.21 -3.56 -6.25
C CYS A 247 12.38 -4.64 -5.17
N GLY A 248 11.70 -4.46 -4.05
CA GLY A 248 11.91 -5.19 -2.81
C GLY A 248 10.86 -6.26 -2.55
N LEU A 249 10.10 -6.05 -1.48
CA LEU A 249 9.12 -6.99 -0.94
C LEU A 249 7.70 -6.53 -1.27
N ILE A 250 6.90 -7.41 -1.85
CA ILE A 250 5.44 -7.28 -1.94
C ILE A 250 4.84 -8.31 -0.99
N MET A 251 4.09 -7.87 0.03
CA MET A 251 3.58 -8.73 1.09
C MET A 251 2.08 -8.53 1.27
N GLY A 252 1.30 -9.56 0.97
CA GLY A 252 -0.16 -9.54 1.08
C GLY A 252 -0.66 -9.54 2.52
N ASP A 253 -1.92 -9.18 2.68
CA ASP A 253 -2.56 -8.95 3.97
C ASP A 253 -2.42 -10.12 4.95
N HIS A 254 -2.40 -9.79 6.24
CA HIS A 254 -2.28 -10.72 7.36
C HIS A 254 -1.00 -11.55 7.40
N SER A 255 -0.07 -11.37 6.47
CA SER A 255 1.18 -12.12 6.45
C SER A 255 2.15 -11.68 7.54
N LYS A 256 3.03 -12.58 7.97
CA LYS A 256 3.95 -12.36 9.09
C LYS A 256 5.30 -12.99 8.79
N CYS A 257 6.35 -12.41 9.32
CA CYS A 257 7.65 -13.06 9.37
C CYS A 257 8.28 -13.01 10.77
N GLY A 258 9.10 -14.03 11.05
CA GLY A 258 9.88 -14.13 12.26
C GLY A 258 11.04 -13.14 12.30
N ILE A 259 11.73 -13.13 13.43
CA ILE A 259 12.96 -12.35 13.60
C ILE A 259 14.04 -12.79 12.59
N ASN A 260 14.97 -11.88 12.25
CA ASN A 260 16.09 -12.14 11.34
C ASN A 260 15.68 -12.68 9.97
N THR A 261 14.44 -12.43 9.53
CA THR A 261 13.98 -12.88 8.21
C THR A 261 14.65 -12.04 7.13
N MET A 262 15.29 -12.70 6.17
CA MET A 262 15.97 -12.04 5.04
C MET A 262 15.25 -12.35 3.75
N PHE A 263 14.59 -11.37 3.15
CA PHE A 263 13.92 -11.51 1.86
C PHE A 263 14.85 -11.16 0.69
N ASN A 264 14.80 -11.97 -0.37
CA ASN A 264 15.52 -11.69 -1.62
C ASN A 264 14.91 -10.50 -2.37
N THR A 265 15.67 -9.92 -3.30
CA THR A 265 15.17 -8.91 -4.25
C THR A 265 13.99 -9.42 -5.05
N GLY A 266 12.91 -8.65 -5.13
CA GLY A 266 11.70 -9.03 -5.83
C GLY A 266 11.00 -10.23 -5.22
N THR A 267 10.76 -10.19 -3.90
CA THR A 267 10.02 -11.25 -3.20
C THR A 267 8.53 -10.91 -3.13
N VAL A 268 7.67 -11.85 -3.50
CA VAL A 268 6.22 -11.77 -3.37
C VAL A 268 5.74 -12.77 -2.33
N ILE A 269 5.10 -12.28 -1.28
CA ILE A 269 4.47 -13.05 -0.22
C ILE A 269 2.96 -12.88 -0.35
N GLY A 270 2.22 -13.99 -0.44
CA GLY A 270 0.77 -13.99 -0.54
C GLY A 270 0.07 -13.57 0.75
N VAL A 271 -1.26 -13.74 0.78
CA VAL A 271 -2.12 -13.43 1.93
C VAL A 271 -1.98 -14.49 3.01
N SER A 272 -1.95 -14.09 4.28
CA SER A 272 -1.90 -15.00 5.44
C SER A 272 -0.76 -16.03 5.36
N ALA A 273 0.42 -15.64 4.92
CA ALA A 273 1.62 -16.46 4.98
C ALA A 273 2.42 -16.16 6.26
N ASN A 274 3.06 -17.18 6.84
CA ASN A 274 3.93 -17.06 8.01
C ASN A 274 5.32 -17.61 7.68
N ILE A 275 6.30 -16.71 7.66
CA ILE A 275 7.67 -16.98 7.22
C ILE A 275 8.60 -17.00 8.43
N PHE A 276 9.26 -18.12 8.69
CA PHE A 276 10.20 -18.24 9.80
C PHE A 276 11.27 -19.31 9.52
N GLY A 277 12.33 -19.29 10.30
CA GLY A 277 13.47 -20.21 10.18
C GLY A 277 14.70 -19.53 9.57
N SER A 278 15.74 -20.32 9.37
CA SER A 278 17.03 -19.84 8.87
C SER A 278 17.08 -19.80 7.34
N GLY A 279 17.88 -18.87 6.80
CA GLY A 279 18.15 -18.76 5.36
C GLY A 279 17.15 -17.86 4.62
N PHE A 280 17.23 -17.87 3.30
CA PHE A 280 16.36 -17.05 2.46
C PHE A 280 15.11 -17.83 2.04
N PRO A 281 13.90 -17.29 2.22
CA PRO A 281 12.69 -17.85 1.64
C PRO A 281 12.73 -17.72 0.11
N ARG A 282 11.85 -18.45 -0.56
CA ARG A 282 11.66 -18.35 -2.01
C ARG A 282 11.19 -16.94 -2.38
N ASN A 283 11.55 -16.46 -3.57
CA ASN A 283 11.07 -15.17 -4.13
C ASN A 283 9.56 -15.14 -4.38
N PHE A 284 8.88 -16.28 -4.33
CA PHE A 284 7.43 -16.36 -4.27
C PHE A 284 7.02 -17.32 -3.17
N VAL A 285 6.23 -16.82 -2.21
CA VAL A 285 5.58 -17.62 -1.17
C VAL A 285 4.07 -17.48 -1.36
N PRO A 286 3.37 -18.55 -1.77
CA PRO A 286 1.91 -18.58 -1.90
C PRO A 286 1.15 -18.06 -0.67
N SER A 287 -0.09 -17.65 -0.90
CA SER A 287 -1.03 -17.37 0.19
C SER A 287 -1.27 -18.62 1.02
N PHE A 288 -1.46 -18.46 2.33
CA PHE A 288 -1.72 -19.53 3.29
C PHE A 288 -0.58 -20.54 3.41
N SER A 289 0.65 -20.04 3.48
CA SER A 289 1.84 -20.86 3.63
C SER A 289 2.49 -20.66 4.99
N TRP A 290 2.91 -21.73 5.63
CA TRP A 290 3.52 -21.73 6.95
C TRP A 290 4.86 -22.45 6.93
N GLY A 291 5.96 -21.71 7.08
CA GLY A 291 7.32 -22.29 7.04
C GLY A 291 8.39 -21.31 6.59
N GLY A 292 9.42 -21.81 5.90
CA GLY A 292 10.56 -21.00 5.46
C GLY A 292 11.47 -21.74 4.48
N ALA A 293 12.77 -21.45 4.52
CA ALA A 293 13.74 -22.05 3.57
C ALA A 293 13.76 -23.59 3.62
N SER A 294 13.49 -24.19 4.79
CA SER A 294 13.43 -25.64 4.98
C SER A 294 12.18 -26.31 4.39
N GLY A 295 11.20 -25.53 3.92
CA GLY A 295 9.93 -26.03 3.40
C GLY A 295 8.75 -25.27 3.98
N PHE A 296 7.60 -25.46 3.35
CA PHE A 296 6.33 -24.86 3.74
C PHE A 296 5.27 -25.94 3.89
N THR A 297 4.28 -25.64 4.71
CA THR A 297 3.04 -26.40 4.84
C THR A 297 1.85 -25.47 4.61
N GLU A 298 0.68 -26.03 4.32
CA GLU A 298 -0.54 -25.24 4.20
C GLU A 298 -0.99 -24.71 5.57
N TYR A 299 -1.21 -23.40 5.64
CA TYR A 299 -1.77 -22.75 6.81
C TYR A 299 -3.30 -22.79 6.74
N LYS A 300 -3.88 -23.70 7.53
CA LYS A 300 -5.32 -23.97 7.49
C LYS A 300 -6.15 -22.73 7.86
N THR A 301 -7.26 -22.52 7.15
CA THR A 301 -8.16 -21.38 7.33
C THR A 301 -8.67 -21.20 8.75
N ASN A 302 -9.00 -22.30 9.45
CA ASN A 302 -9.44 -22.23 10.85
C ASN A 302 -8.39 -21.56 11.76
N LYS A 303 -7.09 -21.81 11.51
CA LYS A 303 -6.00 -21.17 12.26
C LYS A 303 -5.73 -19.74 11.83
N VAL A 304 -5.97 -19.41 10.56
CA VAL A 304 -5.93 -18.02 10.08
C VAL A 304 -7.02 -17.20 10.76
N PHE A 305 -8.24 -17.73 10.84
CA PHE A 305 -9.38 -17.04 11.45
C PHE A 305 -9.16 -16.76 12.94
N GLU A 306 -8.64 -17.74 13.69
CA GLU A 306 -8.22 -17.54 15.09
C GLU A 306 -7.26 -16.34 15.23
N VAL A 307 -6.29 -16.20 14.32
CA VAL A 307 -5.33 -15.08 14.36
C VAL A 307 -5.99 -13.76 13.93
N ALA A 308 -6.79 -13.77 12.87
CA ALA A 308 -7.49 -12.60 12.36
C ALA A 308 -8.40 -11.99 13.44
N GLU A 309 -9.20 -12.82 14.11
CA GLU A 309 -10.06 -12.40 15.22
C GLU A 309 -9.25 -11.73 16.34
N VAL A 310 -8.13 -12.35 16.76
CA VAL A 310 -7.28 -11.80 17.83
C VAL A 310 -6.66 -10.45 17.46
N VAL A 311 -6.17 -10.28 16.22
CA VAL A 311 -5.51 -9.03 15.84
C VAL A 311 -6.51 -7.88 15.62
N LEU A 312 -7.67 -8.15 15.02
CA LEU A 312 -8.74 -7.16 14.86
C LEU A 312 -9.32 -6.74 16.21
N LYS A 313 -9.55 -7.69 17.12
CA LYS A 313 -10.07 -7.41 18.47
C LYS A 313 -9.18 -6.48 19.27
N ARG A 314 -7.85 -6.53 19.09
CA ARG A 314 -6.91 -5.58 19.73
C ARG A 314 -7.11 -4.13 19.30
N ARG A 315 -7.84 -3.90 18.21
CA ARG A 315 -8.22 -2.58 17.68
C ARG A 315 -9.72 -2.32 17.78
N ASN A 316 -10.45 -3.12 18.56
CA ASN A 316 -11.90 -3.06 18.69
C ASN A 316 -12.64 -3.23 17.36
N LEU A 317 -12.03 -3.96 16.41
CA LEU A 317 -12.65 -4.34 15.15
C LEU A 317 -13.19 -5.76 15.24
N VAL A 318 -14.26 -6.02 14.49
CA VAL A 318 -14.90 -7.34 14.41
C VAL A 318 -14.40 -8.05 13.17
N PHE A 319 -13.99 -9.31 13.33
CA PHE A 319 -13.76 -10.22 12.21
C PHE A 319 -15.06 -10.98 11.95
N ASP A 320 -15.74 -10.64 10.86
CA ASP A 320 -17.10 -11.13 10.60
C ASP A 320 -17.17 -12.27 9.56
N GLU A 321 -18.39 -12.70 9.21
CA GLU A 321 -18.59 -13.75 8.20
C GLU A 321 -18.16 -13.32 6.80
N LYS A 322 -18.24 -12.03 6.46
CA LYS A 322 -17.82 -11.50 5.15
C LYS A 322 -16.31 -11.58 5.03
N ASP A 323 -15.58 -11.24 6.09
CA ASP A 323 -14.13 -11.39 6.15
C ASP A 323 -13.70 -12.85 5.97
N GLN A 324 -14.39 -13.77 6.65
CA GLN A 324 -14.15 -15.20 6.52
C GLN A 324 -14.36 -15.70 5.08
N LYS A 325 -15.43 -15.24 4.41
CA LYS A 325 -15.72 -15.60 3.01
C LYS A 325 -14.64 -15.09 2.05
N ILE A 326 -14.15 -13.86 2.24
CA ILE A 326 -13.05 -13.30 1.44
C ILE A 326 -11.79 -14.17 1.58
N LEU A 327 -11.35 -14.44 2.82
CA LEU A 327 -10.16 -15.26 3.05
C LEU A 327 -10.34 -16.71 2.56
N THR A 328 -11.54 -17.27 2.68
CA THR A 328 -11.87 -18.61 2.15
C THR A 328 -11.78 -18.64 0.63
N HIS A 329 -12.30 -17.62 -0.04
CA HIS A 329 -12.21 -17.52 -1.50
C HIS A 329 -10.75 -17.48 -1.96
N ILE A 330 -9.93 -16.61 -1.36
CA ILE A 330 -8.51 -16.50 -1.69
C ILE A 330 -7.78 -17.81 -1.39
N PHE A 331 -8.12 -18.49 -0.29
CA PHE A 331 -7.55 -19.79 0.05
C PHE A 331 -7.79 -20.82 -1.06
N GLU A 332 -9.03 -20.96 -1.53
CA GLU A 332 -9.37 -21.92 -2.59
C GLU A 332 -8.78 -21.53 -3.95
N GLU A 333 -8.87 -20.26 -4.35
CA GLU A 333 -8.35 -19.76 -5.63
C GLU A 333 -6.83 -19.98 -5.76
N THR A 334 -6.10 -19.75 -4.67
CA THR A 334 -4.64 -19.84 -4.65
C THR A 334 -4.10 -21.24 -4.40
N LYS A 335 -4.98 -22.24 -4.18
CA LYS A 335 -4.61 -23.64 -3.90
C LYS A 335 -3.63 -24.23 -4.90
N LYS A 336 -3.77 -23.88 -6.18
CA LYS A 336 -2.89 -24.29 -7.28
C LYS A 336 -1.40 -23.95 -7.07
N TYR A 337 -1.09 -23.00 -6.18
CA TYR A 337 0.28 -22.58 -5.90
C TYR A 337 0.90 -23.28 -4.68
N ARG A 338 0.11 -23.96 -3.83
CA ARG A 338 0.59 -24.65 -2.62
C ARG A 338 0.99 -26.11 -2.91
N ASN A 339 1.92 -26.30 -3.85
CA ASN A 339 2.43 -27.62 -4.24
C ASN A 339 3.74 -27.94 -3.49
N TYR A 340 3.65 -28.10 -2.17
CA TYR A 340 4.80 -28.36 -1.29
C TYR A 340 5.12 -29.84 -1.12
#